data_AF-A0A9D7NAR8-F1
#
_entry.id   AF-A0A9D7NAR8-F1
#
_cell.length_a   1.000
_cell.length_b   1.000
_cell.length_c   1.000
_cell.angle_alpha   90.00
_cell.angle_beta   90.00
_cell.angle_gamma   90.00
#
_symmetry.space_group_name_H-M   'P 1'
#
loop_
_entity.id
_entity.type
_entity.pdbx_description
1 polymer ?
#
loop_
_entity_poly.entity_id
_entity_poly.type
_entity_poly.pdbx_seq_one_letter_code
_entity_poly.pdbx_strand_id
1 'polypeptide(L)'
;MDPNYAPAYLNKATVYALMGDLVRARFYANVEARQASKTGNYPKVAQDIDVLMGIIEARSNNVKGAQALFTKADKAGSALAKINLRVLLKQPPLKEIPAGGLWLDAEKIENFSLDEVAQDLRVDPKKTIMVKSRMEFLQTPPIGTASTVFVNLVNNDQKTIFHLTEPGYTGKTARKIGLGDPRANVVKVYGEPARSLETPRGQIMVYQNILFIIGKDGKLERWANFK
;
A
#
# COMPACT_ATOMS: atom_id res chain seq x y z
N MET A 1 -11.73 -14.60 21.99
CA MET A 1 -11.25 -14.29 20.63
C MET A 1 -11.46 -15.55 19.81
N ASP A 2 -11.92 -15.44 18.56
CA ASP A 2 -12.04 -16.60 17.68
C ASP A 2 -10.65 -17.26 17.52
N PRO A 3 -10.50 -18.55 17.88
CA PRO A 3 -9.21 -19.23 17.85
C PRO A 3 -8.62 -19.36 16.44
N ASN A 4 -9.45 -19.24 15.39
CA ASN A 4 -9.01 -19.33 14.01
C ASN A 4 -8.75 -17.95 13.38
N TYR A 5 -9.04 -16.84 14.08
CA TYR A 5 -8.86 -15.50 13.55
C TYR A 5 -7.42 -14.99 13.76
N ALA A 6 -6.53 -15.44 12.87
CA ALA A 6 -5.11 -15.13 12.89
C ALA A 6 -4.75 -13.63 12.98
N PRO A 7 -5.45 -12.70 12.29
CA PRO A 7 -5.13 -11.27 12.35
C PRO A 7 -5.15 -10.71 13.78
N ALA A 8 -6.07 -11.14 14.62
CA ALA A 8 -6.14 -10.60 15.97
C ALA A 8 -4.99 -11.08 16.87
N TYR A 9 -4.46 -12.30 16.64
CA TYR A 9 -3.27 -12.79 17.35
C TYR A 9 -2.02 -12.04 16.92
N LEU A 10 -1.87 -11.80 15.61
CA LEU A 10 -0.77 -11.01 15.09
C LEU A 10 -0.82 -9.57 15.62
N ASN A 11 -1.99 -8.93 15.60
CA ASN A 11 -2.15 -7.57 16.16
C ASN A 11 -1.77 -7.52 17.64
N LYS A 12 -2.19 -8.53 18.43
CA LYS A 12 -1.80 -8.65 19.84
C LYS A 12 -0.28 -8.80 20.00
N ALA A 13 0.37 -9.61 19.16
CA ALA A 13 1.82 -9.76 19.15
C ALA A 13 2.53 -8.44 18.80
N THR A 14 2.02 -7.69 17.83
CA THR A 14 2.55 -6.36 17.46
C THR A 14 2.46 -5.38 18.62
N VAL A 15 1.34 -5.36 19.35
CA VAL A 15 1.19 -4.51 20.55
C VAL A 15 2.23 -4.87 21.61
N TYR A 16 2.42 -6.16 21.93
CA TYR A 16 3.47 -6.58 22.86
C TYR A 16 4.88 -6.20 22.39
N ALA A 17 5.15 -6.35 21.09
CA ALA A 17 6.42 -5.92 20.52
C ALA A 17 6.60 -4.41 20.74
N LEU A 18 5.61 -3.57 20.44
CA LEU A 18 5.67 -2.12 20.66
C LEU A 18 5.90 -1.76 22.13
N MET A 19 5.33 -2.51 23.07
CA MET A 19 5.53 -2.35 24.51
C MET A 19 6.91 -2.84 25.01
N GLY A 20 7.69 -3.51 24.15
CA GLY A 20 8.98 -4.09 24.53
C GLY A 20 8.90 -5.46 25.21
N ASP A 21 7.71 -6.03 25.39
CA ASP A 21 7.52 -7.39 25.88
C ASP A 21 7.76 -8.39 24.74
N LEU A 22 9.04 -8.60 24.42
CA LEU A 22 9.45 -9.44 23.30
C LEU A 22 9.13 -10.92 23.53
N VAL A 23 9.06 -11.37 24.78
CA VAL A 23 8.71 -12.76 25.13
C VAL A 23 7.27 -13.05 24.72
N ARG A 24 6.32 -12.22 25.15
CA ARG A 24 4.91 -12.40 24.75
C ARG A 24 4.72 -12.13 23.27
N ALA A 25 5.41 -11.16 22.69
CA ALA A 25 5.35 -10.89 21.26
C ALA A 25 5.72 -12.14 20.44
N ARG A 26 6.83 -12.81 20.79
CA ARG A 26 7.27 -14.05 20.12
C ARG A 26 6.25 -15.18 20.28
N PHE A 27 5.70 -15.36 21.47
CA PHE A 27 4.67 -16.38 21.72
C PHE A 27 3.44 -16.15 20.84
N TYR A 28 2.83 -14.96 20.91
CA TYR A 28 1.61 -14.67 20.14
C TYR A 28 1.85 -14.67 18.63
N ALA A 29 3.01 -14.23 18.15
CA ALA A 29 3.32 -14.24 16.72
C ALA A 29 3.62 -15.66 16.21
N ASN A 30 4.57 -16.36 16.84
CA ASN A 30 5.14 -17.58 16.26
C ASN A 30 4.37 -18.85 16.64
N VAL A 31 3.56 -18.81 17.70
CA VAL A 31 2.72 -19.93 18.14
C VAL A 31 1.28 -19.67 17.73
N GLU A 32 0.61 -18.72 18.38
CA GLU A 32 -0.83 -18.51 18.24
C GLU A 32 -1.21 -18.04 16.83
N ALA A 33 -0.65 -16.91 16.37
CA ALA A 33 -0.97 -16.36 15.06
C ALA A 33 -0.54 -17.31 13.93
N ARG A 34 0.60 -18.00 14.08
CA ARG A 34 1.08 -18.93 13.06
C ARG A 34 0.17 -20.14 12.93
N GLN A 35 -0.28 -20.72 14.04
CA GLN A 35 -1.24 -21.81 14.01
C GLN A 35 -2.58 -21.37 13.41
N ALA A 36 -3.14 -20.27 13.90
CA ALA A 36 -4.39 -19.71 13.39
C ALA A 36 -4.29 -19.35 11.89
N SER A 37 -3.12 -18.89 11.41
CA SER A 37 -2.92 -18.56 10.00
C SER A 37 -3.02 -19.76 9.07
N LYS A 38 -2.61 -20.95 9.55
CA LYS A 38 -2.75 -22.21 8.82
C LYS A 38 -4.19 -22.70 8.84
N THR A 39 -4.81 -22.77 10.02
CA THR A 39 -6.17 -23.30 10.18
C THR A 39 -7.22 -22.41 9.50
N GLY A 40 -7.09 -21.09 9.62
CA GLY A 40 -8.01 -20.12 9.04
C GLY A 40 -7.66 -19.66 7.63
N ASN A 41 -6.62 -20.21 7.00
CA ASN A 41 -6.15 -19.85 5.66
C ASN A 41 -5.87 -18.35 5.47
N TYR A 42 -4.95 -17.81 6.27
CA TYR A 42 -4.49 -16.42 6.20
C TYR A 42 -3.04 -16.32 5.69
N PRO A 43 -2.78 -16.51 4.38
CA PRO A 43 -1.42 -16.53 3.83
C PRO A 43 -0.68 -15.20 4.03
N LYS A 44 -1.39 -14.07 3.94
CA LYS A 44 -0.80 -12.75 4.21
C LYS A 44 -0.34 -12.60 5.66
N VAL A 45 -1.15 -13.09 6.61
CA VAL A 45 -0.79 -13.08 8.04
C VAL A 45 0.43 -13.98 8.28
N ALA A 46 0.53 -15.14 7.62
CA ALA A 46 1.70 -16.01 7.73
C ALA A 46 2.99 -15.30 7.30
N GLN A 47 2.94 -14.50 6.24
CA GLN A 47 4.04 -13.65 5.80
C GLN A 47 4.34 -12.51 6.81
N ASP A 48 3.31 -11.83 7.31
CA ASP A 48 3.49 -10.74 8.29
C ASP A 48 4.05 -11.21 9.63
N ILE A 49 3.79 -12.45 10.02
CA ILE A 49 4.45 -13.06 11.18
C ILE A 49 5.96 -13.12 10.96
N ASP A 50 6.43 -13.51 9.77
CA ASP A 50 7.86 -13.54 9.47
C ASP A 50 8.47 -12.12 9.51
N VAL A 51 7.74 -11.10 9.03
CA VAL A 51 8.15 -9.69 9.14
C VAL A 51 8.27 -9.25 10.60
N LEU A 52 7.23 -9.49 11.42
CA LEU A 52 7.25 -9.11 12.85
C LEU A 52 8.36 -9.85 13.60
N MET A 53 8.55 -11.14 13.34
CA MET A 53 9.63 -11.91 13.94
C MET A 53 11.00 -11.36 13.54
N GLY A 54 11.19 -10.95 12.28
CA GLY A 54 12.42 -10.29 11.84
C GLY A 54 12.71 -8.99 12.60
N ILE A 55 11.68 -8.18 12.87
CA ILE A 55 11.80 -6.97 13.69
C ILE A 55 12.19 -7.32 15.13
N ILE A 56 11.58 -8.35 15.72
CA ILE A 56 11.90 -8.78 17.08
C ILE A 56 13.36 -9.30 17.16
N GLU A 57 13.83 -10.06 16.18
CA GLU A 57 15.23 -10.50 16.11
C GLU A 57 16.20 -9.32 16.00
N ALA A 58 15.89 -8.35 15.13
CA ALA A 58 16.72 -7.15 14.97
C ALA A 58 16.84 -6.37 16.28
N ARG A 59 15.73 -6.22 17.01
CA ARG A 59 15.70 -5.58 18.34
C ARG A 59 16.42 -6.38 19.42
N SER A 60 16.56 -7.69 19.23
CA SER A 60 17.32 -8.58 20.10
C SER A 60 18.81 -8.65 19.71
N ASN A 61 19.29 -7.76 18.82
CA ASN A 61 20.64 -7.77 18.23
C ASN A 61 20.98 -9.06 17.45
N ASN A 62 20.00 -9.89 17.10
CA ASN A 62 20.19 -11.07 16.27
C ASN A 62 20.05 -10.70 14.78
N VAL A 63 21.07 -10.03 14.25
CA VAL A 63 21.07 -9.54 12.86
C VAL A 63 20.92 -10.67 11.85
N LYS A 64 21.59 -11.82 12.07
CA LYS A 64 21.51 -12.98 11.17
C LYS A 64 20.08 -13.55 11.12
N GLY A 65 19.44 -13.72 12.28
CA GLY A 65 18.05 -14.17 12.36
C GLY A 65 17.08 -13.21 11.68
N ALA A 66 17.24 -11.91 11.93
CA ALA A 66 16.43 -10.87 11.30
C ALA A 66 16.56 -10.89 9.77
N GLN A 67 17.80 -10.95 9.27
CA GLN A 67 18.08 -10.99 7.84
C GLN A 67 17.45 -12.21 7.17
N ALA A 68 17.53 -13.39 7.79
CA ALA A 68 16.93 -14.61 7.25
C ALA A 68 15.40 -14.49 7.13
N LEU A 69 14.75 -13.95 8.16
CA LEU A 69 13.30 -13.74 8.19
C LEU A 69 12.84 -12.70 7.16
N PHE A 70 13.52 -11.55 7.09
CA PHE A 70 13.19 -10.54 6.08
C PHE A 70 13.45 -11.04 4.65
N THR A 71 14.53 -11.78 4.42
CA THR A 71 14.81 -12.37 3.10
C THR A 71 13.72 -13.37 2.70
N LYS A 72 13.25 -14.20 3.64
CA LYS A 72 12.16 -15.14 3.40
C LYS A 72 10.86 -14.40 3.02
N ALA A 73 10.50 -13.37 3.79
CA ALA A 73 9.27 -12.61 3.55
C ALA A 73 9.34 -11.76 2.26
N ASP A 74 10.51 -11.21 1.91
CA ASP A 74 10.77 -10.48 0.67
C ASP A 74 10.62 -11.40 -0.55
N LYS A 75 11.20 -12.61 -0.51
CA LYS A 75 11.01 -13.63 -1.55
C LYS A 75 9.54 -14.04 -1.74
N ALA A 76 8.74 -13.95 -0.67
CA ALA A 76 7.30 -14.17 -0.72
C ALA A 76 6.50 -12.93 -1.17
N GLY A 77 7.16 -11.82 -1.52
CA GLY A 77 6.55 -10.61 -2.06
C GLY A 77 6.26 -9.50 -1.05
N SER A 78 6.82 -9.55 0.17
CA SER A 78 6.58 -8.50 1.18
C SER A 78 7.44 -7.28 0.91
N ALA A 79 6.80 -6.19 0.53
CA ALA A 79 7.39 -4.87 0.43
C ALA A 79 7.91 -4.36 1.79
N LEU A 80 7.21 -4.67 2.89
CA LEU A 80 7.65 -4.32 4.24
C LEU A 80 8.95 -5.04 4.61
N ALA A 81 9.05 -6.34 4.30
CA ALA A 81 10.27 -7.10 4.51
C ALA A 81 11.45 -6.55 3.71
N LYS A 82 11.21 -6.18 2.44
CA LYS A 82 12.22 -5.56 1.57
C LYS A 82 12.77 -4.27 2.17
N ILE A 83 11.89 -3.40 2.67
CA ILE A 83 12.28 -2.13 3.31
C ILE A 83 13.07 -2.42 4.60
N ASN A 84 12.57 -3.29 5.46
CA ASN A 84 13.23 -3.66 6.72
C ASN A 84 14.62 -4.27 6.49
N LEU A 85 14.77 -5.11 5.46
CA LEU A 85 16.05 -5.70 5.09
C LEU A 85 17.07 -4.62 4.69
N ARG A 86 16.65 -3.62 3.90
CA ARG A 86 17.52 -2.50 3.53
C ARG A 86 17.96 -1.69 4.75
N VAL A 87 17.03 -1.40 5.67
CA VAL A 87 17.33 -0.70 6.93
C VAL A 87 18.33 -1.50 7.77
N LEU A 88 18.07 -2.80 7.96
CA LEU A 88 18.95 -3.70 8.72
C LEU A 88 20.38 -3.73 8.12
N LEU A 89 20.48 -3.72 6.79
CA LEU A 89 21.75 -3.77 6.06
C LEU A 89 22.34 -2.39 5.76
N LYS A 90 21.75 -1.30 6.29
CA LYS A 90 22.18 0.10 6.06
C LYS A 90 22.31 0.46 4.57
N GLN A 91 21.43 -0.07 3.74
CA GLN A 91 21.38 0.24 2.31
C GLN A 91 20.61 1.53 2.05
N PRO A 92 20.89 2.24 0.93
CA PRO A 92 20.13 3.43 0.55
C PRO A 92 18.63 3.14 0.46
N PRO A 93 17.75 4.11 0.75
CA PRO A 93 16.31 3.91 0.60
C PRO A 93 15.94 3.57 -0.85
N LEU A 94 14.79 2.92 -1.00
CA LEU A 94 14.16 2.77 -2.31
C LEU A 94 13.80 4.15 -2.85
N LYS A 95 13.97 4.34 -4.16
CA LYS A 95 13.79 5.66 -4.78
C LYS A 95 13.00 5.53 -6.07
N GLU A 96 12.12 6.51 -6.23
CA GLU A 96 11.33 6.73 -7.44
C GLU A 96 12.24 7.30 -8.54
N ILE A 97 11.92 6.98 -9.79
CA ILE A 97 12.53 7.60 -10.96
C ILE A 97 11.75 8.90 -11.24
N PRO A 98 12.37 10.09 -11.07
CA PRO A 98 11.71 11.35 -11.31
C PRO A 98 11.16 11.46 -12.73
N ALA A 99 10.19 12.34 -12.88
CA ALA A 99 9.80 12.86 -14.18
C ALA A 99 11.04 13.46 -14.88
N GLY A 100 11.56 12.83 -15.93
CA GLY A 100 12.66 13.40 -16.71
C GLY A 100 12.16 14.57 -17.55
N GLY A 101 12.88 15.69 -17.61
CA GLY A 101 12.41 16.92 -18.27
C GLY A 101 12.15 16.84 -19.80
N LEU A 102 12.46 15.72 -20.46
CA LEU A 102 12.21 15.50 -21.90
C LEU A 102 10.87 14.83 -22.20
N TRP A 103 10.16 14.39 -21.17
CA TRP A 103 8.85 13.75 -21.28
C TRP A 103 8.00 14.30 -20.15
N LEU A 104 6.76 14.70 -20.41
CA LEU A 104 5.59 14.29 -19.63
C LEU A 104 4.42 15.20 -19.97
N ASP A 105 3.51 14.66 -20.78
CA ASP A 105 2.11 15.00 -20.58
C ASP A 105 1.79 14.76 -19.10
N ALA A 106 1.07 15.70 -18.48
CA ALA A 106 0.53 15.49 -17.14
C ALA A 106 -0.24 14.16 -17.09
N GLU A 107 -0.20 13.44 -15.97
CA GLU A 107 -0.99 12.21 -15.81
C GLU A 107 -2.48 12.55 -15.97
N LYS A 108 -3.12 11.92 -16.95
CA LYS A 108 -4.54 12.12 -17.29
C LYS A 108 -5.30 10.80 -17.23
N ILE A 109 -6.52 10.83 -16.71
CA ILE A 109 -7.46 9.72 -16.77
C ILE A 109 -8.69 10.21 -17.53
N GLU A 110 -9.10 9.47 -18.56
CA GLU A 110 -10.18 9.88 -19.47
C GLU A 110 -9.98 11.31 -20.04
N ASN A 111 -8.71 11.66 -20.33
CA ASN A 111 -8.24 12.98 -20.80
C ASN A 111 -8.33 14.15 -19.81
N PHE A 112 -8.76 13.91 -18.56
CA PHE A 112 -8.76 14.91 -17.50
C PHE A 112 -7.48 14.86 -16.68
N SER A 113 -6.84 16.02 -16.51
CA SER A 113 -5.82 16.27 -15.50
C SER A 113 -6.46 16.63 -14.16
N LEU A 114 -5.70 16.47 -13.07
CA LEU A 114 -6.19 16.87 -11.74
C LEU A 114 -6.41 18.38 -11.59
N ASP A 115 -5.74 19.21 -12.38
CA ASP A 115 -5.97 20.65 -12.36
C ASP A 115 -7.32 21.00 -13.00
N GLU A 116 -7.68 20.35 -14.12
CA GLU A 116 -8.99 20.49 -14.74
C GLU A 116 -10.10 19.98 -13.80
N VAL A 117 -9.90 18.82 -13.16
CA VAL A 117 -10.83 18.28 -12.15
C VAL A 117 -10.97 19.22 -10.95
N ALA A 118 -9.87 19.84 -10.50
CA ALA A 118 -9.90 20.74 -9.35
C ALA A 118 -10.61 22.07 -9.64
N GLN A 119 -10.59 22.54 -10.89
CA GLN A 119 -11.22 23.81 -11.31
C GLN A 119 -12.75 23.72 -11.35
N ASP A 120 -13.33 22.59 -11.80
CA ASP A 120 -14.78 22.33 -11.79
C ASP A 120 -15.12 21.19 -10.81
N LEU A 121 -14.58 21.27 -9.59
CA LEU A 121 -14.79 20.23 -8.60
C LEU A 121 -16.23 20.25 -8.08
N ARG A 122 -16.99 19.21 -8.43
CA ARG A 122 -18.36 18.99 -7.95
C ARG A 122 -18.39 17.82 -6.99
N VAL A 123 -19.24 17.89 -5.97
CA VAL A 123 -19.38 16.83 -4.96
C VAL A 123 -20.80 16.28 -5.01
N ASP A 124 -20.94 14.96 -4.94
CA ASP A 124 -22.24 14.30 -4.78
C ASP A 124 -22.57 14.27 -3.27
N PRO A 125 -23.56 15.05 -2.80
CA PRO A 125 -23.91 15.10 -1.38
C PRO A 125 -24.37 13.75 -0.84
N LYS A 126 -24.85 12.84 -1.70
CA LYS A 126 -25.26 11.48 -1.30
C LYS A 126 -24.07 10.53 -1.11
N LYS A 127 -22.86 10.94 -1.51
CA LYS A 127 -21.61 10.17 -1.42
C LYS A 127 -20.61 10.84 -0.48
N THR A 128 -21.12 11.33 0.65
CA THR A 128 -20.35 12.01 1.69
C THR A 128 -20.24 11.12 2.92
N ILE A 129 -19.03 10.96 3.45
CA ILE A 129 -18.75 10.26 4.70
C ILE A 129 -17.94 11.18 5.60
N MET A 130 -18.50 11.50 6.76
CA MET A 130 -17.85 12.31 7.80
C MET A 130 -17.22 11.41 8.86
N VAL A 131 -15.96 11.66 9.20
CA VAL A 131 -15.23 10.97 10.27
C VAL A 131 -14.79 11.99 11.33
N LYS A 132 -15.34 11.83 12.54
CA LYS A 132 -15.02 12.64 13.74
C LYS A 132 -15.10 14.16 13.51
N SER A 133 -16.00 14.61 12.64
CA SER A 133 -16.18 16.04 12.28
C SER A 133 -14.90 16.75 11.82
N ARG A 134 -13.88 15.98 11.41
CA ARG A 134 -12.56 16.48 11.03
C ARG A 134 -12.19 16.10 9.61
N MET A 135 -12.58 14.89 9.19
CA MET A 135 -12.28 14.38 7.86
C MET A 135 -13.59 14.13 7.13
N GLU A 136 -13.67 14.65 5.91
CA GLU A 136 -14.80 14.43 5.03
C GLU A 136 -14.30 13.74 3.76
N PHE A 137 -14.86 12.57 3.47
CA PHE A 137 -14.60 11.82 2.26
C PHE A 137 -15.79 11.97 1.33
N LEU A 138 -15.52 12.50 0.14
CA LEU A 138 -16.51 12.86 -0.87
C LEU A 138 -16.21 12.12 -2.16
N GLN A 139 -17.25 11.97 -2.98
CA GLN A 139 -17.12 11.53 -4.36
C GLN A 139 -17.72 12.59 -5.28
N THR A 140 -17.13 12.78 -6.46
CA THR A 140 -17.76 13.61 -7.48
C THR A 140 -18.86 12.82 -8.21
N PRO A 141 -19.83 13.49 -8.86
CA PRO A 141 -20.58 12.86 -9.95
C PRO A 141 -19.62 12.28 -11.00
N PRO A 142 -20.03 11.25 -11.76
CA PRO A 142 -19.20 10.69 -12.82
C PRO A 142 -18.75 11.77 -13.80
N ILE A 143 -17.44 11.92 -13.97
CA ILE A 143 -16.82 12.80 -14.99
C ILE A 143 -16.41 12.04 -16.25
N GLY A 144 -16.55 10.71 -16.22
CA GLY A 144 -16.29 9.77 -17.30
C GLY A 144 -16.99 8.45 -17.03
N THR A 145 -16.68 7.43 -17.84
CA THR A 145 -17.35 6.11 -17.76
C THR A 145 -16.50 5.04 -17.09
N ALA A 146 -15.19 5.27 -16.97
CA ALA A 146 -14.23 4.29 -16.49
C ALA A 146 -13.30 4.84 -15.39
N SER A 147 -13.75 5.85 -14.66
CA SER A 147 -13.02 6.42 -13.52
C SER A 147 -13.95 7.08 -12.49
N THR A 148 -13.44 7.21 -11.28
CA THR A 148 -14.12 7.87 -10.15
C THR A 148 -13.17 8.88 -9.50
N VAL A 149 -13.68 10.06 -9.16
CA VAL A 149 -12.92 11.04 -8.37
C VAL A 149 -13.39 11.03 -6.92
N PHE A 150 -12.42 10.88 -6.01
CA PHE A 150 -12.60 11.00 -4.57
C PHE A 150 -11.92 12.27 -4.08
N VAL A 151 -12.52 12.90 -3.08
CA VAL A 151 -11.96 14.08 -2.41
C VAL A 151 -11.90 13.79 -0.92
N ASN A 152 -10.77 14.07 -0.30
CA ASN A 152 -10.63 14.09 1.14
C ASN A 152 -10.41 15.54 1.58
N LEU A 153 -11.26 16.02 2.49
CA LEU A 153 -11.11 17.30 3.16
C LEU A 153 -10.73 17.06 4.62
N VAL A 154 -9.68 17.71 5.09
CA VAL A 154 -9.25 17.67 6.49
C VAL A 154 -9.32 19.08 7.07
N ASN A 155 -10.09 19.25 8.15
CA ASN A 155 -10.37 20.53 8.80
C ASN A 155 -10.88 21.62 7.83
N ASN A 156 -11.50 21.24 6.70
CA ASN A 156 -11.91 22.14 5.61
C ASN A 156 -10.80 22.94 4.90
N ASP A 157 -9.54 22.81 5.34
CA ASP A 157 -8.41 23.59 4.79
C ASP A 157 -7.50 22.75 3.88
N GLN A 158 -7.35 21.46 4.19
CA GLN A 158 -6.50 20.56 3.43
C GLN A 158 -7.34 19.67 2.53
N LYS A 159 -7.09 19.75 1.23
CA LYS A 159 -7.79 18.97 0.21
C LYS A 159 -6.83 18.03 -0.48
N THR A 160 -7.22 16.77 -0.59
CA THR A 160 -6.57 15.79 -1.46
C THR A 160 -7.57 15.27 -2.47
N ILE A 161 -7.23 15.31 -3.75
CA ILE A 161 -8.07 14.80 -4.83
C ILE A 161 -7.42 13.54 -5.39
N PHE A 162 -8.19 12.47 -5.53
CA PHE A 162 -7.78 11.23 -6.17
C PHE A 162 -8.67 11.01 -7.39
N HIS A 163 -8.09 10.89 -8.58
CA HIS A 163 -8.83 10.40 -9.75
C HIS A 163 -8.38 8.96 -10.00
N LEU A 164 -9.28 8.02 -9.79
CA LEU A 164 -8.99 6.57 -9.76
C LEU A 164 -9.65 5.87 -10.94
N THR A 165 -8.88 5.10 -11.70
CA THR A 165 -9.41 4.27 -12.80
C THR A 165 -10.33 3.19 -12.27
N GLU A 166 -11.43 2.86 -12.93
CA GLU A 166 -12.26 1.68 -12.63
C GLU A 166 -11.65 0.38 -13.20
N PRO A 167 -12.06 -0.81 -12.70
CA PRO A 167 -11.71 -2.07 -13.33
C PRO A 167 -12.08 -2.08 -14.82
N GLY A 168 -11.18 -2.55 -15.67
CA GLY A 168 -11.38 -2.59 -17.12
C GLY A 168 -11.03 -1.31 -17.87
N TYR A 169 -10.54 -0.27 -17.18
CA TYR A 169 -9.97 0.91 -17.84
C TYR A 169 -8.85 0.54 -18.82
N THR A 170 -8.97 0.99 -20.07
CA THR A 170 -8.05 0.66 -21.17
C THR A 170 -6.95 1.69 -21.38
N GLY A 171 -7.12 2.89 -20.81
CA GLY A 171 -6.10 3.94 -20.88
C GLY A 171 -4.84 3.57 -20.09
N LYS A 172 -3.76 4.26 -20.41
CA LYS A 172 -2.44 4.07 -19.79
C LYS A 172 -1.98 5.34 -19.11
N THR A 173 -1.07 5.21 -18.15
CA THR A 173 -0.37 6.35 -17.59
C THR A 173 0.46 7.08 -18.66
N ALA A 174 0.92 8.29 -18.35
CA ALA A 174 1.81 9.06 -19.22
C ALA A 174 3.08 8.27 -19.58
N ARG A 175 3.56 7.42 -18.65
CA ARG A 175 4.70 6.51 -18.88
C ARG A 175 4.32 5.12 -19.40
N LYS A 176 3.14 5.00 -20.03
CA LYS A 176 2.66 3.82 -20.79
C LYS A 176 2.44 2.55 -19.96
N ILE A 177 2.15 2.69 -18.67
CA ILE A 177 1.71 1.57 -17.81
C ILE A 177 0.18 1.45 -17.90
N GLY A 178 -0.34 0.24 -18.10
CA GLY A 178 -1.78 -0.05 -18.16
C GLY A 178 -2.20 -1.14 -17.20
N LEU A 179 -3.52 -1.31 -17.02
CA LEU A 179 -4.05 -2.41 -16.22
C LEU A 179 -3.58 -3.77 -16.76
N GLY A 180 -3.30 -4.71 -15.87
CA GLY A 180 -2.73 -6.02 -16.18
C GLY A 180 -1.20 -6.05 -16.30
N ASP A 181 -0.51 -4.90 -16.37
CA ASP A 181 0.94 -4.87 -16.36
C ASP A 181 1.49 -5.42 -15.03
N PRO A 182 2.53 -6.27 -15.05
CA PRO A 182 3.15 -6.75 -13.83
C PRO A 182 3.82 -5.60 -13.06
N ARG A 183 3.86 -5.71 -11.73
CA ARG A 183 4.59 -4.78 -10.84
C ARG A 183 6.01 -4.46 -11.33
N ALA A 184 6.70 -5.44 -11.91
CA ALA A 184 8.04 -5.25 -12.46
C ALA A 184 8.10 -4.18 -13.57
N ASN A 185 7.06 -4.07 -14.40
CA ASN A 185 6.95 -3.02 -15.42
C ASN A 185 6.79 -1.64 -14.78
N VAL A 186 5.96 -1.54 -13.73
CA VAL A 186 5.80 -0.30 -12.95
C VAL A 186 7.14 0.14 -12.38
N VAL A 187 7.85 -0.77 -11.70
CA VAL A 187 9.15 -0.46 -11.07
C VAL A 187 10.22 -0.09 -12.09
N LYS A 188 10.22 -0.73 -13.27
CA LYS A 188 11.15 -0.39 -14.35
C LYS A 188 11.02 1.06 -14.80
N VAL A 189 9.81 1.61 -14.78
CA VAL A 189 9.48 2.92 -15.36
C VAL A 189 9.36 4.04 -14.32
N TYR A 190 8.83 3.72 -13.14
CA TYR A 190 8.62 4.67 -12.05
C TYR A 190 9.64 4.51 -10.91
N GLY A 191 10.48 3.48 -10.94
CA GLY A 191 11.33 3.11 -9.81
C GLY A 191 10.52 2.42 -8.70
N GLU A 192 11.18 2.18 -7.57
CA GLU A 192 10.49 1.67 -6.39
C GLU A 192 9.80 2.83 -5.65
N PRO A 193 8.57 2.65 -5.14
CA PRO A 193 7.84 3.73 -4.49
C PRO A 193 8.51 4.10 -3.16
N ALA A 194 8.47 5.37 -2.77
CA ALA A 194 8.96 5.79 -1.46
C ALA A 194 8.14 5.18 -0.32
N ARG A 195 6.85 4.90 -0.56
CA ARG A 195 5.95 4.28 0.41
C ARG A 195 5.13 3.16 -0.24
N SER A 196 4.91 2.10 0.52
CA SER A 196 3.96 1.07 0.13
C SER A 196 3.07 0.65 1.29
N LEU A 197 1.83 0.29 0.96
CA LEU A 197 0.86 -0.29 1.87
C LEU A 197 0.55 -1.70 1.40
N GLU A 198 0.76 -2.69 2.26
CA GLU A 198 0.35 -4.05 1.97
C GLU A 198 -1.11 -4.26 2.39
N THR A 199 -1.84 -5.06 1.61
CA THR A 199 -3.23 -5.41 1.89
C THR A 199 -3.41 -6.92 1.73
N PRO A 200 -4.49 -7.52 2.25
CA PRO A 200 -4.81 -8.91 1.95
C PRO A 200 -5.01 -9.22 0.46
N ARG A 201 -5.25 -8.18 -0.37
CA ARG A 201 -5.50 -8.30 -1.81
C ARG A 201 -4.30 -7.95 -2.68
N GLY A 202 -3.15 -7.62 -2.09
CA GLY A 202 -1.96 -7.21 -2.83
C GLY A 202 -1.29 -5.98 -2.20
N GLN A 203 -0.90 -5.02 -3.01
CA GLN A 203 -0.04 -3.91 -2.62
C GLN A 203 -0.52 -2.59 -3.21
N ILE A 204 -0.52 -1.52 -2.42
CA ILE A 204 -0.62 -0.15 -2.92
C ILE A 204 0.78 0.45 -2.94
N MET A 205 1.26 0.83 -4.11
CA MET A 205 2.52 1.52 -4.34
C MET A 205 2.23 3.01 -4.43
N VAL A 206 2.77 3.80 -3.52
CA VAL A 206 2.48 5.24 -3.41
C VAL A 206 3.72 6.01 -3.84
N TYR A 207 3.61 6.69 -4.97
CA TYR A 207 4.58 7.62 -5.51
C TYR A 207 4.18 9.05 -5.15
N GLN A 208 4.97 10.05 -5.56
CA GLN A 208 4.70 11.45 -5.22
C GLN A 208 3.30 11.97 -5.65
N ASN A 209 2.83 11.61 -6.85
CA ASN A 209 1.58 12.13 -7.44
C ASN A 209 0.74 11.05 -8.13
N ILE A 210 1.11 9.78 -7.96
CA ILE A 210 0.41 8.63 -8.54
C ILE A 210 0.49 7.45 -7.57
N LEU A 211 -0.56 6.65 -7.53
CA LEU A 211 -0.57 5.38 -6.81
C LEU A 211 -0.95 4.25 -7.77
N PHE A 212 -0.38 3.08 -7.54
CA PHE A 212 -0.68 1.85 -8.25
C PHE A 212 -1.21 0.81 -7.27
N ILE A 213 -2.36 0.23 -7.58
CA ILE A 213 -2.97 -0.86 -6.82
C ILE A 213 -2.66 -2.16 -7.54
N ILE A 214 -1.68 -2.88 -6.99
CA ILE A 214 -1.26 -4.19 -7.47
C ILE A 214 -2.10 -5.27 -6.79
N GLY A 215 -2.70 -6.14 -7.58
CA GLY A 215 -3.48 -7.29 -7.12
C GLY A 215 -2.61 -8.41 -6.54
N LYS A 216 -3.27 -9.43 -6.00
CA LYS A 216 -2.61 -10.60 -5.40
C LYS A 216 -1.79 -11.42 -6.40
N ASP A 217 -2.10 -11.29 -7.69
CA ASP A 217 -1.38 -11.94 -8.79
C ASP A 217 -0.15 -11.12 -9.26
N GLY A 218 0.14 -10.00 -8.60
CA GLY A 218 1.27 -9.14 -8.90
C GLY A 218 1.05 -8.22 -10.12
N LYS A 219 -0.18 -8.08 -10.60
CA LYS A 219 -0.54 -7.22 -11.74
C LYS A 219 -1.26 -5.95 -11.30
N LEU A 220 -1.15 -4.90 -12.11
CA LEU A 220 -1.84 -3.65 -11.88
C LEU A 220 -3.36 -3.82 -12.07
N GLU A 221 -4.14 -3.61 -11.01
CA GLU A 221 -5.60 -3.67 -11.07
C GLU A 221 -6.22 -2.29 -11.30
N ARG A 222 -5.65 -1.25 -10.67
CA ARG A 222 -6.12 0.15 -10.75
C ARG A 222 -4.96 1.11 -10.49
N TRP A 223 -5.04 2.34 -10.98
CA TRP A 223 -4.14 3.41 -10.60
C TRP A 223 -4.89 4.72 -10.42
N ALA A 224 -4.32 5.64 -9.63
CA ALA A 224 -4.87 6.98 -9.46
C ALA A 224 -3.76 8.01 -9.50
N ASN A 225 -3.99 9.14 -10.16
CA ASN A 225 -3.21 10.34 -9.88
C ASN A 225 -3.81 11.02 -8.62
N PHE A 226 -2.98 11.76 -7.89
CA PHE A 226 -3.46 12.56 -6.76
C PHE A 226 -2.66 13.84 -6.54
N LYS A 227 -3.29 14.82 -5.89
CA LYS A 227 -2.70 16.10 -5.45
C LYS A 227 -3.29 16.55 -4.13
#